data_AF-A0A3Q1B0X4-F1
#
_entry.id   AF-A0A3Q1B0X4-F1
#
_cell.length_a   1.000
_cell.length_b   1.000
_cell.length_c   1.000
_cell.angle_alpha   90.00
_cell.angle_beta   90.00
_cell.angle_gamma   90.00
#
_symmetry.space_group_name_H-M   'P 1'
#
loop_
_entity.id
_entity.type
_entity.pdbx_description
1 polymer ?
#
loop_
_entity_poly.entity_id
_entity_poly.type
_entity_poly.pdbx_seq_one_letter_code
_entity_poly.pdbx_strand_id
1 'polypeptide(L)'
;MGKTAELTTGQKTIIDTLHRMGKPQKFIAKEAGCSQSAVSKHISGKSSGRAKCGRRRCTSKRDDCGLQRIIKQRRFKNLAEIQREWNEAGVTASKTTTFRRIQEMGYNCWVPRVKPLLSLSQCRKRLNWAKEKEDWTVGQGSKVLFSDESKVCLSFGNQGPRVWRKTGEEQNQSCLRSSVKYPQSVMIWGAMSSAGVGKLCFLKSKVNATVYQNALENFMIPSAEDLYGDADFIFQQDLAPAHTARSTKTWFDAHAITVLEWASQLARPKPH
;
A
#
# COMPACT_ATOMS: atom_id res chain seq x y z
N MET A 1 4.31 -36.58 40.33
CA MET A 1 3.72 -37.53 39.36
C MET A 1 4.52 -37.49 38.08
N GLY A 2 5.16 -38.60 37.70
CA GLY A 2 6.15 -38.67 36.62
C GLY A 2 5.55 -38.42 35.22
N LYS A 3 6.34 -37.78 34.35
CA LYS A 3 6.03 -37.61 32.92
C LYS A 3 5.76 -38.98 32.30
N THR A 4 4.60 -39.18 31.69
CA THR A 4 4.32 -40.38 30.90
C THR A 4 5.11 -40.26 29.61
N ALA A 5 6.11 -41.12 29.41
CA ALA A 5 6.86 -41.17 28.16
C ALA A 5 5.90 -41.51 27.00
N GLU A 6 6.00 -40.76 25.90
CA GLU A 6 5.24 -41.06 24.69
C GLU A 6 5.74 -42.37 24.08
N LEU A 7 4.81 -43.22 23.63
CA LEU A 7 5.15 -44.49 22.95
C LEU A 7 5.96 -44.19 21.69
N THR A 8 7.09 -44.90 21.52
CA THR A 8 7.91 -44.79 20.32
C THR A 8 7.17 -45.36 19.10
N THR A 9 7.59 -44.96 17.91
CA THR A 9 6.99 -45.44 16.65
C THR A 9 7.03 -46.98 16.55
N GLY A 10 8.12 -47.60 17.00
CA GLY A 10 8.26 -49.06 17.03
C GLY A 10 7.32 -49.76 18.02
N GLN A 11 7.03 -49.13 19.16
CA GLN A 11 6.05 -49.69 20.12
C GLN A 11 4.63 -49.61 19.56
N LYS A 12 4.29 -48.52 18.86
CA LYS A 12 2.97 -48.34 18.22
C LYS A 12 2.70 -49.41 17.16
N THR A 13 3.67 -49.70 16.30
CA THR A 13 3.53 -50.75 15.26
C THR A 13 3.37 -52.15 15.85
N ILE A 14 4.09 -52.49 16.93
CA ILE A 14 3.91 -53.77 17.64
C ILE A 14 2.49 -53.85 18.24
N ILE A 15 2.02 -52.77 18.86
CA ILE A 15 0.67 -52.71 19.45
C ILE A 15 -0.40 -52.91 18.38
N ASP A 16 -0.32 -52.18 17.26
CA ASP A 16 -1.31 -52.27 16.17
C ASP A 16 -1.35 -53.67 15.54
N THR A 17 -0.19 -54.29 15.36
CA THR A 17 -0.06 -55.62 14.76
C THR A 17 -0.68 -56.69 15.66
N LEU A 18 -0.31 -56.71 16.94
CA LEU A 18 -0.81 -57.70 17.90
C LEU A 18 -2.30 -57.48 18.25
N HIS A 19 -2.77 -56.24 18.21
CA HIS A 19 -4.18 -55.92 18.36
C HIS A 19 -5.01 -56.46 17.19
N ARG A 20 -4.53 -56.31 15.95
CA ARG A 20 -5.19 -56.88 14.76
C ARG A 20 -5.25 -58.41 14.80
N MET A 21 -4.26 -59.04 15.44
CA MET A 21 -4.24 -60.49 15.68
C MET A 21 -5.12 -60.94 16.87
N GLY A 22 -5.91 -60.04 17.47
CA GLY A 22 -6.86 -60.37 18.55
C GLY A 22 -6.21 -60.74 19.89
N LYS A 23 -4.94 -60.39 20.12
CA LYS A 23 -4.25 -60.72 21.37
C LYS A 23 -4.73 -59.84 22.53
N PRO A 24 -4.77 -60.37 23.77
CA PRO A 24 -5.21 -59.60 24.93
C PRO A 24 -4.22 -58.46 25.25
N GLN A 25 -4.73 -57.29 25.66
CA GLN A 25 -3.92 -56.08 25.88
C GLN A 25 -2.76 -56.26 26.87
N LYS A 26 -2.91 -57.14 27.87
CA LYS A 26 -1.85 -57.48 28.84
C LYS A 26 -0.65 -58.15 28.17
N PHE A 27 -0.91 -58.99 27.15
CA PHE A 27 0.12 -59.63 26.35
C PHE A 27 0.83 -58.61 25.46
N ILE A 28 0.06 -57.76 24.78
CA ILE A 28 0.57 -56.69 23.92
C ILE A 28 1.48 -55.73 24.71
N ALA A 29 1.08 -55.38 25.93
CA ALA A 29 1.85 -54.49 26.82
C ALA A 29 3.22 -55.08 27.18
N LYS A 30 3.26 -56.38 27.48
CA LYS A 30 4.50 -57.10 27.79
C LYS A 30 5.42 -57.15 26.58
N GLU A 31 4.88 -57.44 25.40
CA GLU A 31 5.65 -57.55 24.15
C GLU A 31 6.17 -56.20 23.65
N ALA A 32 5.36 -55.14 23.74
CA ALA A 32 5.75 -53.79 23.36
C ALA A 32 6.59 -53.07 24.45
N GLY A 33 6.86 -53.70 25.59
CA GLY A 33 7.62 -53.11 26.70
C GLY A 33 6.99 -51.84 27.27
N CYS A 34 5.66 -51.78 27.36
CA CYS A 34 4.92 -50.61 27.84
C CYS A 34 3.79 -50.99 28.81
N SER A 35 3.18 -50.00 29.47
CA SER A 35 2.05 -50.28 30.38
C SER A 35 0.78 -50.66 29.61
N GLN A 36 -0.06 -51.54 30.17
CA GLN A 36 -1.35 -51.89 29.57
C GLN A 36 -2.25 -50.64 29.35
N SER A 37 -2.16 -49.65 30.24
CA SER A 37 -2.86 -48.37 30.09
C SER A 37 -2.40 -47.57 28.87
N ALA A 38 -1.12 -47.67 28.48
CA ALA A 38 -0.59 -47.04 27.27
C ALA A 38 -1.11 -47.73 26.00
N VAL A 39 -1.15 -49.07 25.99
CA VAL A 39 -1.76 -49.87 24.92
C VAL A 39 -3.24 -49.52 24.72
N SER A 40 -4.01 -49.48 25.83
CA SER A 40 -5.43 -49.12 25.79
C SER A 40 -5.69 -47.69 25.29
N LYS A 41 -4.87 -46.72 25.70
CA LYS A 41 -4.96 -45.32 25.21
C LYS A 41 -4.64 -45.19 23.72
N HIS A 42 -3.68 -45.98 23.22
CA HIS A 42 -3.32 -45.99 21.81
C HIS A 42 -4.43 -46.60 20.95
N ILE A 43 -4.95 -47.77 21.33
CA ILE A 43 -6.05 -48.47 20.64
C ILE A 43 -7.33 -47.64 20.64
N SER A 44 -7.68 -47.03 21.78
CA SER A 44 -8.90 -46.23 21.90
C SER A 44 -8.84 -44.86 21.20
N GLY A 45 -7.72 -44.49 20.58
CA GLY A 45 -7.53 -43.20 19.91
C GLY A 45 -7.60 -41.98 20.85
N LYS A 46 -7.68 -42.19 22.18
CA LYS A 46 -7.73 -41.12 23.20
C LYS A 46 -6.35 -40.55 23.54
N SER A 47 -5.43 -40.59 22.57
CA SER A 47 -4.10 -39.96 22.66
C SER A 47 -4.11 -38.49 22.22
N SER A 48 -5.27 -37.87 22.02
CA SER A 48 -5.33 -36.41 22.04
C SER A 48 -5.10 -35.97 23.49
N GLY A 49 -3.86 -35.57 23.78
CA GLY A 49 -3.60 -34.75 24.97
C GLY A 49 -4.66 -33.65 25.00
N ARG A 50 -5.30 -33.45 26.15
CA ARG A 50 -6.30 -32.40 26.33
C ARG A 50 -5.70 -31.12 25.75
N ALA A 51 -6.36 -30.51 24.76
CA ALA A 51 -5.87 -29.28 24.14
C ALA A 51 -5.40 -28.36 25.26
N LYS A 52 -4.14 -27.92 25.22
CA LYS A 52 -3.54 -27.15 26.32
C LYS A 52 -4.51 -26.04 26.68
N CYS A 53 -5.16 -26.18 27.83
CA CYS A 53 -6.10 -25.19 28.33
C CYS A 53 -5.24 -24.05 28.86
N GLY A 54 -4.82 -23.17 27.94
CA GLY A 54 -4.15 -21.93 28.29
C GLY A 54 -5.04 -21.12 29.23
N ARG A 55 -4.45 -20.08 29.83
CA ARG A 55 -5.20 -19.13 30.65
C ARG A 55 -6.41 -18.63 29.87
N ARG A 56 -7.60 -18.72 30.49
CA ARG A 56 -8.84 -18.21 29.88
C ARG A 56 -8.66 -16.73 29.55
N ARG A 57 -9.22 -16.31 28.41
CA ARG A 57 -9.18 -14.92 27.97
C ARG A 57 -9.88 -14.05 29.01
N CYS A 58 -9.34 -12.86 29.24
CA CYS A 58 -9.98 -11.83 30.07
C CYS A 58 -11.13 -11.13 29.34
N THR A 59 -11.27 -11.31 28.02
CA THR A 59 -12.31 -10.69 27.21
C THR A 59 -13.21 -11.73 26.55
N SER A 60 -14.49 -11.37 26.40
CA SER A 60 -15.50 -12.14 25.70
C SER A 60 -15.56 -11.76 24.21
N LYS A 61 -16.26 -12.58 23.42
CA LYS A 61 -16.53 -12.24 22.01
C LYS A 61 -17.30 -10.92 21.86
N ARG A 62 -18.18 -10.60 22.82
CA ARG A 62 -18.96 -9.34 22.82
C ARG A 62 -18.05 -8.13 23.01
N ASP A 63 -17.04 -8.26 23.86
CA ASP A 63 -16.05 -7.21 24.13
C ASP A 63 -15.17 -6.96 22.91
N ASP A 64 -14.75 -8.03 22.24
CA ASP A 64 -13.98 -7.96 20.99
C ASP A 64 -14.80 -7.29 19.86
N CYS A 65 -16.10 -7.58 19.75
CA CYS A 65 -17.01 -6.87 18.83
C CYS A 65 -17.14 -5.38 19.18
N GLY A 66 -17.21 -5.05 20.47
CA GLY A 66 -17.22 -3.67 20.96
C GLY A 66 -15.95 -2.91 20.55
N LEU A 67 -14.79 -3.54 20.73
CA LEU A 67 -13.49 -3.01 20.32
C LEU A 67 -13.43 -2.80 18.79
N GLN A 68 -13.92 -3.75 18.00
CA GLN A 68 -13.95 -3.61 16.55
C GLN A 68 -14.81 -2.41 16.09
N ARG A 69 -15.92 -2.14 16.78
CA ARG A 69 -16.77 -0.97 16.49
C ARG A 69 -16.02 0.34 16.76
N ILE A 70 -15.32 0.44 17.89
CA ILE A 70 -14.50 1.62 18.25
C ILE A 70 -13.46 1.89 17.15
N ILE A 71 -12.75 0.85 16.71
CA ILE A 71 -11.72 0.97 15.66
C ILE A 71 -12.33 1.41 14.33
N LYS A 72 -13.45 0.82 13.90
CA LYS A 72 -14.10 1.15 12.62
C LYS A 72 -14.62 2.60 12.60
N GLN A 73 -15.12 3.10 13.73
CA GLN A 73 -15.60 4.48 13.85
C GLN A 73 -14.45 5.50 13.80
N ARG A 74 -13.29 5.18 14.40
CA ARG A 74 -12.17 6.12 14.55
C ARG A 74 -10.80 5.45 14.31
N ARG A 75 -10.46 5.22 13.04
CA ARG A 75 -9.25 4.49 12.62
C ARG A 75 -7.90 5.16 12.94
N PHE A 76 -7.90 6.44 13.29
CA PHE A 76 -6.67 7.22 13.53
C PHE A 76 -6.32 7.39 15.01
N LYS A 77 -7.09 6.80 15.93
CA LYS A 77 -6.81 6.89 17.38
C LYS A 77 -5.57 6.10 17.75
N ASN A 78 -4.85 6.59 18.75
CA ASN A 78 -3.72 5.85 19.31
C ASN A 78 -4.21 4.70 20.21
N LEU A 79 -3.33 3.73 20.49
CA LEU A 79 -3.68 2.55 21.28
C LEU A 79 -4.20 2.89 22.69
N ALA A 80 -3.69 3.97 23.31
CA ALA A 80 -4.10 4.37 24.65
C ALA A 80 -5.52 4.94 24.67
N GLU A 81 -5.91 5.70 23.66
CA GLU A 81 -7.28 6.21 23.47
C GLU A 81 -8.26 5.06 23.21
N ILE A 82 -7.90 4.13 22.32
CA ILE A 82 -8.72 2.95 22.05
C ILE A 82 -8.91 2.12 23.33
N GLN A 83 -7.85 1.96 24.11
CA GLN A 83 -7.92 1.24 25.39
C GLN A 83 -8.79 1.97 26.41
N ARG A 84 -8.70 3.30 26.52
CA ARG A 84 -9.54 4.09 27.42
C ARG A 84 -11.03 3.97 27.06
N GLU A 85 -11.38 4.13 25.79
CA GLU A 85 -12.78 3.99 25.32
C GLU A 85 -13.31 2.57 25.49
N TRP A 86 -12.46 1.57 25.31
CA TRP A 86 -12.84 0.18 25.55
C TRP A 86 -13.06 -0.11 27.03
N ASN A 87 -12.29 0.54 27.91
CA ASN A 87 -12.49 0.50 29.35
C ASN A 87 -13.76 1.25 29.80
N GLU A 88 -14.03 2.41 29.22
CA GLU A 88 -15.29 3.15 29.44
C GLU A 88 -16.52 2.35 29.01
N ALA A 89 -16.38 1.49 27.99
CA ALA A 89 -17.42 0.55 27.56
C ALA A 89 -17.61 -0.65 28.51
N GLY A 90 -16.91 -0.69 29.66
CA GLY A 90 -17.09 -1.68 30.73
C GLY A 90 -16.09 -2.84 30.72
N VAL A 91 -15.03 -2.80 29.90
CA VAL A 91 -14.04 -3.88 29.81
C VAL A 91 -12.76 -3.51 30.54
N THR A 92 -12.34 -4.25 31.57
CA THR A 92 -11.06 -3.97 32.23
C THR A 92 -9.89 -4.61 31.47
N ALA A 93 -9.30 -3.89 30.51
CA ALA A 93 -8.16 -4.38 29.73
C ALA A 93 -6.93 -3.46 29.82
N SER A 94 -5.75 -4.07 29.81
CA SER A 94 -4.47 -3.36 29.68
C SER A 94 -4.19 -3.01 28.22
N LYS A 95 -3.31 -2.01 27.98
CA LYS A 95 -2.86 -1.63 26.62
C LYS A 95 -2.34 -2.83 25.82
N THR A 96 -1.58 -3.72 26.46
CA THR A 96 -1.05 -4.93 25.84
C THR A 96 -2.14 -5.91 25.43
N THR A 97 -3.17 -6.07 26.27
CA THR A 97 -4.34 -6.90 25.94
C THR A 97 -5.09 -6.31 24.75
N THR A 98 -5.36 -5.00 24.76
CA THR A 98 -6.01 -4.28 23.66
C THR A 98 -5.23 -4.48 22.36
N PHE A 99 -3.91 -4.28 22.38
CA PHE A 99 -3.07 -4.47 21.20
C PHE A 99 -3.13 -5.90 20.65
N ARG A 100 -3.02 -6.92 21.52
CA ARG A 100 -3.14 -8.32 21.10
C ARG A 100 -4.50 -8.63 20.48
N ARG A 101 -5.59 -8.08 21.03
CA ARG A 101 -6.93 -8.24 20.43
C ARG A 101 -7.02 -7.60 19.05
N ILE A 102 -6.50 -6.39 18.90
CA ILE A 102 -6.44 -5.65 17.62
C ILE A 102 -5.72 -6.49 16.56
N GLN A 103 -4.56 -7.05 16.92
CA GLN A 103 -3.76 -7.91 16.04
C GLN A 103 -4.48 -9.22 15.69
N GLU A 104 -5.11 -9.88 16.66
CA GLU A 104 -5.90 -11.10 16.42
C GLU A 104 -7.10 -10.85 15.49
N MET A 105 -7.65 -9.64 15.48
CA MET A 105 -8.70 -9.22 14.53
C MET A 105 -8.15 -8.83 13.15
N GLY A 106 -6.83 -8.89 12.94
CA GLY A 106 -6.17 -8.56 11.67
C GLY A 106 -5.89 -7.07 11.46
N TYR A 107 -6.06 -6.22 12.48
CA TYR A 107 -5.72 -4.81 12.37
C TYR A 107 -4.24 -4.56 12.69
N ASN A 108 -3.57 -3.89 11.77
CA ASN A 108 -2.17 -3.48 11.89
C ASN A 108 -2.07 -1.95 11.81
N CYS A 109 -1.06 -1.39 12.48
CA CYS A 109 -0.75 0.02 12.37
C CYS A 109 0.10 0.25 11.11
N TRP A 110 -0.42 1.06 10.18
CA TRP A 110 0.26 1.41 8.94
C TRP A 110 0.37 2.92 8.81
N VAL A 111 1.42 3.37 8.11
CA VAL A 111 1.50 4.76 7.68
C VAL A 111 0.32 5.04 6.73
N PRO A 112 -0.54 6.04 7.02
CA PRO A 112 -1.68 6.34 6.18
C PRO A 112 -1.22 6.80 4.79
N ARG A 113 -1.96 6.38 3.76
CA ARG A 113 -1.71 6.88 2.39
C ARG A 113 -2.25 8.29 2.27
N VAL A 114 -1.36 9.25 2.02
CA VAL A 114 -1.74 10.65 1.75
C VAL A 114 -2.26 10.72 0.31
N LYS A 115 -3.53 11.09 0.13
CA LYS A 115 -4.16 11.32 -1.17
C LYS A 115 -5.05 12.56 -1.10
N PRO A 116 -5.16 13.35 -2.18
CA PRO A 116 -6.16 14.41 -2.25
C PRO A 116 -7.56 13.77 -2.16
N LEU A 117 -8.44 14.38 -1.39
CA LEU A 117 -9.83 13.96 -1.30
C LEU A 117 -10.55 14.42 -2.58
N LEU A 118 -11.05 13.47 -3.35
CA LEU A 118 -11.81 13.75 -4.57
C LEU A 118 -13.29 13.84 -4.24
N SER A 119 -13.99 14.79 -4.85
CA SER A 119 -15.44 14.86 -4.81
C SER A 119 -16.07 13.72 -5.61
N LEU A 120 -17.33 13.36 -5.30
CA LEU A 120 -18.07 12.32 -6.03
C LEU A 120 -18.19 12.64 -7.53
N SER A 121 -18.34 13.91 -7.89
CA SER A 121 -18.38 14.37 -9.29
C SER A 121 -17.06 14.09 -10.00
N GLN A 122 -15.93 14.39 -9.37
CA GLN A 122 -14.60 14.09 -9.92
C GLN A 122 -14.38 12.59 -10.08
N CYS A 123 -14.79 11.78 -9.10
CA CYS A 123 -14.71 10.32 -9.19
C CYS A 123 -15.50 9.78 -10.39
N ARG A 124 -16.73 10.29 -10.62
CA ARG A 124 -17.55 9.89 -11.78
C ARG A 124 -16.89 10.28 -13.10
N LYS A 125 -16.40 11.52 -13.22
CA LYS A 125 -15.69 11.97 -14.43
C LYS A 125 -14.48 11.09 -14.75
N ARG A 126 -13.67 10.76 -13.73
CA ARG A 126 -12.52 9.86 -13.88
C ARG A 126 -12.93 8.46 -14.31
N LEU A 127 -14.00 7.93 -13.72
CA LEU A 127 -14.48 6.58 -14.05
C LEU A 127 -15.02 6.51 -15.48
N ASN A 128 -15.80 7.51 -15.91
CA ASN A 128 -16.34 7.57 -17.26
C ASN A 128 -15.21 7.67 -18.29
N TRP A 129 -14.24 8.56 -18.06
CA TRP A 129 -13.07 8.68 -18.92
C TRP A 129 -12.28 7.36 -18.99
N ALA A 130 -12.07 6.67 -17.86
CA ALA A 130 -11.37 5.40 -17.86
C ALA A 130 -12.13 4.31 -18.65
N LYS A 131 -13.47 4.28 -18.56
CA LYS A 131 -14.31 3.36 -19.33
C LYS A 131 -14.29 3.67 -20.83
N GLU A 132 -14.36 4.95 -21.20
CA GLU A 132 -14.27 5.38 -22.60
C GLU A 132 -12.92 5.02 -23.25
N LYS A 133 -11.87 4.90 -22.43
CA LYS A 133 -10.52 4.54 -22.86
C LYS A 133 -10.15 3.09 -22.52
N GLU A 134 -11.09 2.28 -22.05
CA GLU A 134 -10.86 0.87 -21.70
C GLU A 134 -10.57 0.03 -22.95
N ASP A 135 -11.30 0.31 -24.03
CA ASP A 135 -11.18 -0.38 -25.33
C ASP A 135 -10.11 0.24 -26.26
N TRP A 136 -9.29 1.17 -25.76
CA TRP A 136 -8.25 1.78 -26.58
C TRP A 136 -7.18 0.76 -26.98
N THR A 137 -6.98 0.63 -28.28
CA THR A 137 -5.96 -0.26 -28.84
C THR A 137 -4.55 0.31 -28.63
N VAL A 138 -3.54 -0.56 -28.64
CA VAL A 138 -2.13 -0.15 -28.54
C VAL A 138 -1.75 0.88 -29.61
N GLY A 139 -2.27 0.73 -30.84
CA GLY A 139 -2.04 1.68 -31.94
C GLY A 139 -2.72 3.04 -31.76
N GLN A 140 -3.79 3.13 -30.96
CA GLN A 140 -4.38 4.42 -30.59
C GLN A 140 -3.60 5.07 -29.46
N GLY A 141 -3.18 4.28 -28.46
CA GLY A 141 -2.34 4.75 -27.37
C GLY A 141 -0.94 5.21 -27.83
N SER A 142 -0.39 4.59 -28.87
CA SER A 142 0.93 4.92 -29.39
C SER A 142 1.02 6.30 -30.03
N LYS A 143 -0.13 6.87 -30.46
CA LYS A 143 -0.24 8.21 -31.06
C LYS A 143 -0.31 9.34 -30.03
N VAL A 144 -0.36 9.01 -28.73
CA VAL A 144 -0.51 10.02 -27.68
C VAL A 144 0.86 10.55 -27.27
N LEU A 145 1.05 11.87 -27.43
CA LEU A 145 2.19 12.61 -26.89
C LEU A 145 1.82 13.16 -25.51
N PHE A 146 2.36 12.55 -24.46
CA PHE A 146 2.17 12.98 -23.08
C PHE A 146 3.12 14.11 -22.74
N SER A 147 2.62 15.15 -22.06
CA SER A 147 3.45 16.24 -21.54
C SER A 147 3.15 16.52 -20.06
N ASP A 148 4.16 16.94 -19.32
CA ASP A 148 4.01 17.39 -17.92
C ASP A 148 5.13 18.37 -17.55
N GLU A 149 4.85 19.25 -16.60
CA GLU A 149 5.85 20.06 -15.93
C GLU A 149 6.29 19.41 -14.63
N SER A 150 7.61 19.29 -14.45
CA SER A 150 8.19 18.80 -13.22
C SER A 150 9.08 19.85 -12.56
N LYS A 151 8.92 20.00 -11.25
CA LYS A 151 9.79 20.84 -10.43
C LYS A 151 10.89 19.98 -9.81
N VAL A 152 12.13 20.21 -10.22
CA VAL A 152 13.31 19.55 -9.66
C VAL A 152 13.97 20.49 -8.65
N CYS A 153 13.97 20.13 -7.37
CA CYS A 153 14.65 20.89 -6.32
C CYS A 153 16.13 20.51 -6.29
N LEU A 154 17.02 21.51 -6.42
CA LEU A 154 18.47 21.30 -6.44
C LEU A 154 19.05 20.92 -5.07
N SER A 155 18.38 21.33 -3.99
CA SER A 155 18.93 21.26 -2.63
C SER A 155 18.32 20.17 -1.72
N PHE A 156 17.27 19.47 -2.16
CA PHE A 156 16.53 18.56 -1.28
C PHE A 156 15.95 17.34 -2.02
N GLY A 157 16.82 16.42 -2.41
CA GLY A 157 16.45 15.02 -2.56
C GLY A 157 16.19 14.39 -1.18
N ASN A 158 15.33 13.37 -1.15
CA ASN A 158 14.88 12.58 0.00
C ASN A 158 15.81 12.59 1.23
N GLN A 159 15.22 12.85 2.41
CA GLN A 159 15.76 12.60 3.76
C GLN A 159 17.28 12.58 3.77
N GLY A 160 17.92 13.76 3.76
CA GLY A 160 19.38 13.82 3.79
C GLY A 160 19.99 13.04 4.96
N PRO A 161 21.33 12.98 5.02
CA PRO A 161 22.04 12.06 5.91
C PRO A 161 21.49 12.12 7.34
N ARG A 162 21.23 10.93 7.91
CA ARG A 162 20.78 10.81 9.29
C ARG A 162 21.86 11.37 10.20
N VAL A 163 21.44 12.12 11.21
CA VAL A 163 22.34 12.68 12.22
C VAL A 163 22.46 11.72 13.40
N TRP A 164 23.68 11.49 13.87
CA TRP A 164 23.95 10.78 15.12
C TRP A 164 23.90 11.80 16.26
N ARG A 165 23.02 11.59 17.25
CA ARG A 165 22.87 12.47 18.40
C ARG A 165 22.42 11.70 19.64
N LYS A 166 22.77 12.19 20.84
CA LYS A 166 22.26 11.66 22.11
C LYS A 166 20.84 12.17 22.40
N THR A 167 20.13 11.50 23.30
CA THR A 167 18.81 11.96 23.79
C THR A 167 18.95 13.32 24.48
N GLY A 168 18.17 14.32 24.07
CA GLY A 168 18.26 15.70 24.56
C GLY A 168 19.09 16.65 23.68
N GLU A 169 19.85 16.14 22.70
CA GLU A 169 20.61 16.97 21.74
C GLU A 169 19.75 17.38 20.53
N GLU A 170 18.42 17.24 20.59
CA GLU A 170 17.59 17.37 19.40
C GLU A 170 17.60 18.78 18.79
N GLN A 171 17.84 19.79 19.62
CA GLN A 171 17.86 21.21 19.25
C GLN A 171 19.29 21.76 19.11
N ASN A 172 20.33 20.94 19.30
CA ASN A 172 21.70 21.39 19.15
C ASN A 172 21.94 21.77 17.68
N GLN A 173 22.50 22.95 17.42
CA GLN A 173 22.71 23.46 16.05
C GLN A 173 23.56 22.53 15.19
N SER A 174 24.50 21.78 15.79
CA SER A 174 25.27 20.72 15.11
C SER A 174 24.43 19.51 14.67
N CYS A 175 23.27 19.32 15.29
CA CYS A 175 22.30 18.26 15.01
C CYS A 175 21.12 18.73 14.14
N LEU A 176 21.07 20.02 13.80
CA LEU A 176 20.04 20.62 12.97
C LEU A 176 20.53 20.77 11.53
N ARG A 177 19.65 20.48 10.57
CA ARG A 177 19.88 20.80 9.17
C ARG A 177 19.12 22.07 8.82
N SER A 178 19.81 23.05 8.25
CA SER A 178 19.14 24.24 7.73
C SER A 178 18.17 23.85 6.60
N SER A 179 16.93 24.29 6.73
CA SER A 179 15.91 24.17 5.70
C SER A 179 15.56 25.57 5.24
N VAL A 180 15.70 25.84 3.95
CA VAL A 180 15.23 27.10 3.35
C VAL A 180 13.76 26.97 2.99
N LYS A 181 12.95 28.01 3.28
CA LYS A 181 11.52 28.03 2.99
C LYS A 181 11.23 27.89 1.48
N TYR A 182 12.13 28.38 0.64
CA TYR A 182 12.05 28.32 -0.82
C TYR A 182 13.37 27.76 -1.37
N PRO A 183 13.49 26.43 -1.50
CA PRO A 183 14.69 25.83 -2.07
C PRO A 183 14.84 26.25 -3.53
N GLN A 184 16.10 26.44 -3.96
CA GLN A 184 16.39 26.61 -5.37
C GLN A 184 15.91 25.37 -6.14
N SER A 185 15.17 25.62 -7.20
CA SER A 185 14.52 24.60 -8.00
C SER A 185 14.43 25.05 -9.44
N VAL A 186 14.48 24.09 -10.35
CA VAL A 186 14.30 24.31 -11.77
C VAL A 186 12.99 23.65 -12.20
N MET A 187 12.21 24.38 -13.00
CA MET A 187 11.01 23.83 -13.62
C MET A 187 11.39 23.33 -15.01
N ILE A 188 11.00 22.11 -15.32
CA ILE A 188 11.30 21.46 -16.59
C ILE A 188 9.97 21.06 -17.21
N TRP A 189 9.79 21.39 -18.47
CA TRP A 189 8.73 20.84 -19.30
C TRP A 189 9.32 19.75 -20.19
N GLY A 190 8.56 18.68 -20.41
CA GLY A 190 8.97 17.61 -21.31
C GLY A 190 7.77 16.89 -21.88
N ALA A 191 8.01 16.22 -23.01
CA ALA A 191 7.03 15.35 -23.65
C ALA A 191 7.61 13.96 -23.90
N MET A 192 6.74 12.95 -23.96
CA MET A 192 7.11 11.56 -24.28
C MET A 192 5.96 10.83 -24.96
N SER A 193 6.30 9.84 -25.76
CA SER A 193 5.35 8.92 -26.40
C SER A 193 5.85 7.49 -26.31
N SER A 194 5.09 6.56 -26.91
CA SER A 194 5.53 5.17 -27.06
C SER A 194 6.80 5.03 -27.92
N ALA A 195 7.08 5.99 -28.81
CA ALA A 195 8.25 5.98 -29.68
C ALA A 195 9.53 6.49 -28.98
N GLY A 196 9.39 7.25 -27.89
CA GLY A 196 10.54 7.78 -27.16
C GLY A 196 10.22 9.04 -26.36
N VAL A 197 11.29 9.72 -25.96
CA VAL A 197 11.22 10.96 -25.18
C VAL A 197 11.50 12.15 -26.10
N GLY A 198 10.66 13.17 -26.03
CA GLY A 198 10.84 14.43 -26.75
C GLY A 198 11.88 15.33 -26.09
N LYS A 199 12.05 16.52 -26.65
CA LYS A 199 12.97 17.54 -26.15
C LYS A 199 12.53 18.07 -24.79
N LEU A 200 13.49 18.27 -23.88
CA LEU A 200 13.27 18.87 -22.58
C LEU A 200 13.48 20.40 -22.65
N CYS A 201 12.59 21.15 -22.02
CA CYS A 201 12.64 22.60 -21.93
C CYS A 201 12.87 23.04 -20.47
N PHE A 202 13.90 23.85 -20.24
CA PHE A 202 14.13 24.48 -18.94
C PHE A 202 13.35 25.79 -18.84
N LEU A 203 12.35 25.81 -17.97
CA LEU A 203 11.48 26.95 -17.75
C LEU A 203 12.08 27.85 -16.66
N LYS A 204 12.54 29.04 -17.06
CA LYS A 204 13.21 30.00 -16.16
C LYS A 204 12.25 30.75 -15.24
N SER A 205 10.96 30.74 -15.53
CA SER A 205 9.95 31.51 -14.80
C SER A 205 8.69 30.68 -14.55
N LYS A 206 7.74 31.25 -13.79
CA LYS A 206 6.43 30.64 -13.58
C LYS A 206 5.72 30.47 -14.93
N VAL A 207 5.23 29.26 -15.20
CA VAL A 207 4.49 28.95 -16.42
C VAL A 207 3.18 29.73 -16.44
N ASN A 208 3.11 30.70 -17.34
CA ASN A 208 1.89 31.36 -17.77
C ASN A 208 1.54 30.89 -19.19
N ALA A 209 0.40 31.31 -19.73
CA ALA A 209 -0.04 30.87 -21.06
C ALA A 209 0.98 31.19 -22.17
N THR A 210 1.62 32.36 -22.13
CA THR A 210 2.62 32.75 -23.15
C THR A 210 3.89 31.91 -23.08
N VAL A 211 4.43 31.70 -21.87
CA VAL A 211 5.60 30.83 -21.65
C VAL A 211 5.29 29.40 -22.08
N TYR A 212 4.07 28.93 -21.80
CA TYR A 212 3.61 27.61 -22.22
C TYR A 212 3.52 27.50 -23.74
N GLN A 213 2.89 28.45 -24.43
CA GLN A 213 2.82 28.50 -25.90
C GLN A 213 4.21 28.53 -26.53
N ASN A 214 5.14 29.31 -25.97
CA ASN A 214 6.53 29.31 -26.42
C ASN A 214 7.20 27.93 -26.22
N ALA A 215 6.90 27.22 -25.14
CA ALA A 215 7.40 25.86 -24.94
C ALA A 215 6.79 24.88 -25.98
N LEU A 216 5.51 25.03 -26.29
CA LEU A 216 4.86 24.22 -27.32
C LEU A 216 5.48 24.45 -28.70
N GLU A 217 5.63 25.71 -29.09
CA GLU A 217 6.21 26.12 -30.37
C GLU A 217 7.63 25.58 -30.54
N ASN A 218 8.50 25.81 -29.55
CA ASN A 218 9.93 25.54 -29.70
C ASN A 218 10.35 24.13 -29.31
N PHE A 219 9.51 23.38 -28.57
CA PHE A 219 9.88 22.07 -28.04
C PHE A 219 8.84 20.99 -28.34
N MET A 220 7.54 21.27 -28.26
CA MET A 220 6.52 20.26 -28.54
C MET A 220 6.43 19.94 -30.02
N ILE A 221 6.27 20.94 -30.89
CA ILE A 221 6.17 20.72 -32.35
C ILE A 221 7.41 19.98 -32.87
N PRO A 222 8.66 20.42 -32.58
CA PRO A 222 9.83 19.68 -33.04
C PRO A 222 9.94 18.28 -32.45
N SER A 223 9.43 18.04 -31.24
CA SER A 223 9.41 16.68 -30.66
C SER A 223 8.38 15.81 -31.35
N ALA A 224 7.23 16.36 -31.74
CA ALA A 224 6.21 15.62 -32.47
C ALA A 224 6.72 15.24 -33.87
N GLU A 225 7.37 16.17 -34.57
CA GLU A 225 8.01 15.92 -35.86
C GLU A 225 9.08 14.83 -35.75
N ASP A 226 9.97 14.90 -34.74
CA ASP A 226 11.02 13.90 -34.52
C ASP A 226 10.44 12.50 -34.21
N LEU A 227 9.32 12.42 -33.49
CA LEU A 227 8.75 11.15 -32.99
C LEU A 227 7.74 10.52 -33.96
N TYR A 228 6.99 11.33 -34.70
CA TYR A 228 5.87 10.89 -35.54
C TYR A 228 6.05 11.22 -37.02
N GLY A 229 7.00 12.11 -37.38
CA GLY A 229 7.13 12.61 -38.75
C GLY A 229 5.82 13.28 -39.21
N ASP A 230 5.32 12.85 -40.37
CA ASP A 230 4.06 13.34 -40.94
C ASP A 230 2.81 12.64 -40.39
N ALA A 231 2.96 11.73 -39.41
CA ALA A 231 1.82 11.01 -38.86
C ALA A 231 1.04 11.85 -37.85
N ASP A 232 -0.29 11.70 -37.86
CA ASP A 232 -1.16 12.34 -36.88
C ASP A 232 -0.86 11.88 -35.45
N PHE A 233 -0.83 12.82 -34.52
CA PHE A 233 -0.68 12.58 -33.09
C PHE A 233 -1.78 13.28 -32.29
N ILE A 234 -1.98 12.79 -31.06
CA ILE A 234 -2.91 13.39 -30.09
C ILE A 234 -2.07 13.94 -28.94
N PHE A 235 -2.22 15.22 -28.64
CA PHE A 235 -1.49 15.86 -27.55
C PHE A 235 -2.21 15.70 -26.21
N GLN A 236 -1.51 15.25 -25.18
CA GLN A 236 -2.03 15.16 -23.82
C GLN A 236 -1.34 16.19 -22.92
N GLN A 237 -2.16 16.98 -22.24
CA GLN A 237 -1.76 17.97 -21.22
C GLN A 237 -2.72 17.89 -20.02
N ASP A 238 -2.28 18.41 -18.86
CA ASP A 238 -3.16 18.54 -17.70
C ASP A 238 -4.10 19.75 -17.80
N LEU A 239 -4.93 19.97 -16.78
CA LEU A 239 -5.89 21.10 -16.75
C LEU A 239 -5.36 22.31 -15.97
N ALA A 240 -4.05 22.58 -16.01
CA ALA A 240 -3.49 23.77 -15.41
C ALA A 240 -4.11 25.05 -16.01
N PRO A 241 -4.15 26.17 -15.26
CA PRO A 241 -4.72 27.43 -15.76
C PRO A 241 -4.08 27.93 -17.07
N ALA A 242 -2.78 27.68 -17.28
CA ALA A 242 -2.08 28.06 -18.50
C ALA A 242 -2.54 27.23 -19.72
N HIS A 243 -2.89 25.95 -19.51
CA HIS A 243 -3.28 25.01 -20.56
C HIS A 243 -4.74 25.23 -21.00
N THR A 244 -5.57 25.65 -20.04
CA THR A 244 -7.00 25.93 -20.27
C THR A 244 -7.27 27.38 -20.69
N ALA A 245 -6.25 28.22 -20.76
CA ALA A 245 -6.35 29.61 -21.18
C ALA A 245 -6.89 29.72 -22.62
N ARG A 246 -7.72 30.74 -22.88
CA ARG A 246 -8.30 30.96 -24.20
C ARG A 246 -7.23 31.08 -25.29
N SER A 247 -6.17 31.83 -25.03
CA SER A 247 -5.06 31.99 -25.97
C SER A 247 -4.37 30.67 -26.31
N THR A 248 -4.22 29.76 -25.32
CA THR A 248 -3.62 28.44 -25.54
C THR A 248 -4.53 27.55 -26.38
N LYS A 249 -5.85 27.59 -26.16
CA LYS A 249 -6.82 26.87 -27.00
C LYS A 249 -6.77 27.37 -28.46
N THR A 250 -6.80 28.69 -28.65
CA THR A 250 -6.66 29.30 -29.98
C THR A 250 -5.35 28.94 -30.66
N TRP A 251 -4.26 28.80 -29.89
CA TRP A 251 -2.98 28.33 -30.41
C TRP A 251 -3.07 26.88 -30.92
N PHE A 252 -3.70 25.96 -30.18
CA PHE A 252 -3.91 24.58 -30.66
C PHE A 252 -4.80 24.52 -31.91
N ASP A 253 -5.88 25.31 -31.95
CA ASP A 253 -6.77 25.40 -33.10
C ASP A 253 -6.02 25.92 -34.34
N ALA A 254 -5.15 26.92 -34.18
CA ALA A 254 -4.35 27.49 -35.26
C ALA A 254 -3.32 26.50 -35.83
N HIS A 255 -2.82 25.57 -35.01
CA HIS A 255 -1.87 24.53 -35.43
C HIS A 255 -2.55 23.21 -35.82
N ALA A 256 -3.89 23.16 -35.83
CA ALA A 256 -4.68 21.96 -36.10
C ALA A 256 -4.31 20.75 -35.22
N ILE A 257 -3.90 20.99 -33.97
CA ILE A 257 -3.46 19.94 -33.04
C ILE A 257 -4.64 19.43 -32.23
N THR A 258 -4.87 18.11 -32.29
CA THR A 258 -5.90 17.46 -31.48
C THR A 258 -5.44 17.27 -30.04
N VAL A 259 -6.13 17.90 -29.08
CA VAL A 259 -5.85 17.75 -27.65
C VAL A 259 -6.75 16.67 -27.04
N LEU A 260 -6.15 15.73 -26.31
CA LEU A 260 -6.87 14.68 -25.59
C LEU A 260 -7.73 15.28 -24.48
N GLU A 261 -9.03 15.00 -24.51
CA GLU A 261 -9.91 15.36 -23.39
C GLU A 261 -9.47 14.60 -22.13
N TRP A 262 -9.17 15.34 -21.06
CA TRP A 262 -8.61 14.80 -19.82
C TRP A 262 -9.54 15.06 -18.63
N ALA A 263 -9.87 14.01 -17.87
CA ALA A 263 -10.71 14.17 -16.69
C ALA A 263 -9.98 14.94 -15.56
N SER A 264 -10.63 15.96 -15.01
CA SER A 264 -9.99 16.85 -14.01
C SER A 264 -9.49 16.11 -12.77
N GLN A 265 -8.32 16.54 -12.28
CA GLN A 265 -7.65 15.99 -11.09
C GLN A 265 -7.46 14.47 -11.11
N LEU A 266 -7.09 13.93 -12.27
CA LEU A 266 -6.39 12.64 -12.32
C LEU A 266 -5.03 12.81 -11.61
N ALA A 267 -4.99 12.57 -10.30
CA ALA A 267 -3.73 12.28 -9.63
C ALA A 267 -3.06 11.13 -10.42
N ARG A 268 -1.87 11.44 -10.96
CA ARG A 268 -1.03 10.64 -11.84
C ARG A 268 -1.37 9.14 -11.82
N PRO A 269 -1.92 8.54 -12.89
CA PRO A 269 -1.59 7.15 -13.16
C PRO A 269 -0.08 7.15 -13.42
N LYS A 270 0.70 6.52 -12.54
CA LYS A 270 2.10 6.25 -12.85
C LYS A 270 2.07 5.28 -14.05
N PRO A 271 2.72 5.59 -15.17
CA PRO A 271 2.92 4.58 -16.20
C PRO A 271 3.61 3.37 -15.56
N HIS A 272 3.06 2.19 -15.83
CA HIS A 272 3.60 0.92 -15.36
C HIS A 272 4.87 0.55 -16.11
#